data_AF-A0A2V5QY13-F1
#
_entry.id   AF-A0A2V5QY13-F1
#
_cell.length_a   1.000
_cell.length_b   1.000
_cell.length_c   1.000
_cell.angle_alpha   90.00
_cell.angle_beta   90.00
_cell.angle_gamma   90.00
#
_symmetry.space_group_name_H-M   'P 1'
#
loop_
_entity.id
_entity.type
_entity.pdbx_description
1 polymer ?
#
loop_
_entity_poly.entity_id
_entity_poly.type
_entity_poly.pdbx_seq_one_letter_code
_entity_poly.pdbx_strand_id
1 'polypeptide(L)'
;FITAMENFANQGGMLTEQLWDGPDLPDAHMKRGCPTGAAMPLCWSHAEYISLVRSRHDGVCLGCVEPAFQRYVLNPIQSNYEIWTVRYPARRASRGKILRIILAAQATVVWSTDGGARSNLLDTIYESRLNLWFADFPTGDWPVGSMLTFTFFWKRDQRWEGRDWQVKILET
;
A
#
# COMPACT_ATOMS: atom_id res chain seq x y z
N PHE A 1 -19.19 -16.44 -18.93
CA PHE A 1 -19.21 -16.30 -17.46
C PHE A 1 -20.62 -16.03 -16.95
N ILE A 2 -21.28 -14.91 -17.31
CA ILE A 2 -22.65 -14.58 -16.86
C ILE A 2 -23.65 -15.72 -17.11
N THR A 3 -23.78 -16.20 -18.34
CA THR A 3 -24.66 -17.33 -18.68
C THR A 3 -24.35 -18.60 -17.90
N ALA A 4 -23.08 -18.84 -17.53
CA ALA A 4 -22.73 -19.98 -16.71
C ALA A 4 -23.28 -19.81 -15.29
N MET A 5 -23.15 -18.63 -14.68
CA MET A 5 -23.74 -18.35 -13.36
C MET A 5 -25.26 -18.43 -13.39
N GLU A 6 -25.91 -17.91 -14.42
CA GLU A 6 -27.36 -18.00 -14.62
C GLU A 6 -27.82 -19.47 -14.70
N ASN A 7 -27.07 -20.32 -15.42
CA ASN A 7 -27.38 -21.76 -15.52
C ASN A 7 -27.16 -22.55 -14.22
N PHE A 8 -26.41 -21.99 -13.25
CA PHE A 8 -26.21 -22.59 -11.93
C PHE A 8 -27.17 -22.04 -10.87
N ALA A 9 -28.00 -21.05 -11.21
CA ALA A 9 -29.08 -20.64 -10.35
C ALA A 9 -30.12 -21.76 -10.22
N ASN A 10 -30.76 -21.86 -9.07
CA ASN A 10 -31.88 -22.80 -8.92
C ASN A 10 -33.14 -22.29 -9.64
N GLN A 11 -34.24 -23.05 -9.55
CA GLN A 11 -35.52 -22.68 -10.18
C GLN A 11 -36.06 -21.31 -9.71
N GLY A 12 -35.70 -20.87 -8.50
CA GLY A 12 -36.07 -19.55 -7.97
C GLY A 12 -35.08 -18.43 -8.32
N GLY A 13 -34.05 -18.70 -9.12
CA GLY A 13 -33.02 -17.73 -9.48
C GLY A 13 -31.96 -17.47 -8.39
N MET A 14 -31.91 -18.31 -7.34
CA MET A 14 -30.99 -18.09 -6.23
C MET A 14 -29.59 -18.63 -6.55
N LEU A 15 -28.58 -17.79 -6.33
CA LEU A 15 -27.17 -18.17 -6.38
C LEU A 15 -26.67 -18.64 -5.00
N THR A 16 -26.04 -19.80 -5.00
CA THR A 16 -25.37 -20.38 -3.82
C THR A 16 -23.98 -19.77 -3.61
N GLU A 17 -23.42 -19.95 -2.41
CA GLU A 17 -22.00 -19.66 -2.15
C GLU A 17 -21.07 -20.55 -2.98
N GLN A 18 -21.37 -21.86 -3.05
CA GLN A 18 -20.50 -22.86 -3.66
C GLN A 18 -21.29 -23.86 -4.50
N LEU A 19 -20.67 -24.28 -5.61
CA LEU A 19 -21.11 -25.37 -6.47
C LEU A 19 -20.11 -26.51 -6.35
N TRP A 20 -20.60 -27.74 -6.43
CA TRP A 20 -19.76 -28.92 -6.48
C TRP A 20 -19.13 -29.06 -7.88
N ASP A 21 -17.80 -29.02 -7.98
CA ASP A 21 -17.07 -29.09 -9.25
C ASP A 21 -16.47 -30.47 -9.56
N GLY A 22 -16.46 -31.37 -8.57
CA GLY A 22 -16.00 -32.76 -8.68
C GLY A 22 -17.01 -33.75 -9.27
N PRO A 23 -16.65 -35.06 -9.36
CA PRO A 23 -17.58 -36.12 -9.72
C PRO A 23 -18.72 -36.27 -8.71
N ASP A 24 -19.88 -36.79 -9.13
CA ASP A 24 -21.01 -37.01 -8.24
C ASP A 24 -20.63 -37.89 -7.04
N LEU A 25 -21.00 -37.44 -5.83
CA LEU A 25 -20.82 -38.16 -4.57
C LEU A 25 -22.20 -38.43 -3.94
N PRO A 26 -22.84 -39.57 -4.26
CA PRO A 26 -24.18 -39.89 -3.76
C PRO A 26 -24.26 -39.88 -2.24
N ASP A 27 -23.24 -40.44 -1.56
CA ASP A 27 -23.20 -40.58 -0.10
C ASP A 27 -23.08 -39.23 0.62
N ALA A 28 -22.56 -38.20 -0.06
CA ALA A 28 -22.44 -36.84 0.46
C ALA A 28 -23.54 -35.91 -0.08
N HIS A 29 -24.49 -36.43 -0.87
CA HIS A 29 -25.51 -35.66 -1.58
C HIS A 29 -24.93 -34.53 -2.45
N MET A 30 -23.72 -34.70 -2.98
CA MET A 30 -23.08 -33.71 -3.85
C MET A 30 -23.18 -34.16 -5.31
N LYS A 31 -23.64 -33.26 -6.18
CA LYS A 31 -23.80 -33.49 -7.62
C LYS A 31 -23.11 -32.39 -8.39
N ARG A 32 -22.37 -32.75 -9.45
CA ARG A 32 -21.57 -31.80 -10.22
C ARG A 32 -22.45 -30.68 -10.78
N GLY A 33 -22.04 -29.44 -10.55
CA GLY A 33 -22.77 -28.24 -10.94
C GLY A 33 -23.97 -27.90 -10.06
N CYS A 34 -24.20 -28.62 -8.96
CA CYS A 34 -25.24 -28.32 -7.98
C CYS A 34 -24.66 -27.67 -6.71
N PRO A 35 -25.48 -27.00 -5.89
CA PRO A 35 -25.05 -26.45 -4.61
C PRO A 35 -24.45 -27.50 -3.68
N THR A 36 -23.44 -27.12 -2.89
CA THR A 36 -22.77 -28.01 -1.91
C THR A 36 -23.50 -28.11 -0.56
N GLY A 37 -24.66 -27.45 -0.40
CA GLY A 37 -25.34 -27.29 0.88
C GLY A 37 -24.91 -26.05 1.68
N ALA A 38 -23.98 -25.25 1.13
CA ALA A 38 -23.62 -23.93 1.63
C ALA A 38 -24.79 -22.91 1.49
N ALA A 39 -24.57 -21.68 1.94
CA ALA A 39 -25.60 -20.65 1.98
C ALA A 39 -26.26 -20.42 0.60
N MET A 40 -27.60 -20.49 0.57
CA MET A 40 -28.41 -20.19 -0.61
C MET A 40 -29.76 -19.57 -0.18
N PRO A 41 -30.04 -18.30 -0.53
CA PRO A 41 -29.17 -17.39 -1.28
C PRO A 41 -28.02 -16.86 -0.42
N LEU A 42 -26.82 -16.75 -0.98
CA LEU A 42 -25.79 -15.90 -0.40
C LEU A 42 -25.89 -14.50 -1.02
N CYS A 43 -26.16 -13.47 -0.21
CA CYS A 43 -26.28 -12.09 -0.70
C CYS A 43 -25.03 -11.62 -1.46
N TRP A 44 -23.84 -12.09 -1.05
CA TRP A 44 -22.60 -11.76 -1.74
C TRP A 44 -22.56 -12.34 -3.16
N SER A 45 -22.91 -13.62 -3.37
CA SER A 45 -22.98 -14.21 -4.72
C SER A 45 -23.91 -13.40 -5.65
N HIS A 46 -25.01 -12.87 -5.11
CA HIS A 46 -25.93 -12.02 -5.88
C HIS A 46 -25.34 -10.64 -6.17
N ALA A 47 -24.66 -10.02 -5.20
CA ALA A 47 -23.98 -8.74 -5.40
C ALA A 47 -22.86 -8.84 -6.45
N GLU A 48 -22.08 -9.92 -6.46
CA GLU A 48 -21.06 -10.19 -7.48
C GLU A 48 -21.68 -10.41 -8.85
N TYR A 49 -22.79 -11.16 -8.93
CA TYR A 49 -23.53 -11.34 -10.19
C TYR A 49 -24.02 -10.01 -10.77
N ILE A 50 -24.63 -9.15 -9.95
CA ILE A 50 -25.08 -7.82 -10.38
C ILE A 50 -23.88 -6.99 -10.84
N SER A 51 -22.77 -7.02 -10.09
CA SER A 51 -21.55 -6.31 -10.43
C SER A 51 -20.98 -6.78 -11.76
N LEU A 52 -21.00 -8.09 -12.04
CA LEU A 52 -20.53 -8.67 -13.29
C LEU A 52 -21.42 -8.28 -14.48
N VAL A 53 -22.74 -8.41 -14.35
CA VAL A 53 -23.69 -8.01 -15.41
C VAL A 53 -23.56 -6.54 -15.73
N ARG A 54 -23.51 -5.68 -14.70
CA ARG A 54 -23.32 -4.25 -14.87
C ARG A 54 -21.98 -3.92 -15.52
N SER A 55 -20.90 -4.56 -15.08
CA SER A 55 -19.58 -4.36 -15.68
C SER A 55 -19.54 -4.77 -17.16
N ARG A 56 -20.22 -5.86 -17.51
CA ARG A 56 -20.30 -6.34 -18.89
C ARG A 56 -21.08 -5.38 -19.79
N HIS A 57 -22.16 -4.79 -19.27
CA HIS A 57 -22.96 -3.80 -19.95
C HIS A 57 -22.16 -2.52 -20.20
N ASP A 58 -21.49 -2.00 -19.17
CA ASP A 58 -20.75 -0.72 -19.25
C ASP A 58 -19.38 -0.86 -19.94
N GLY A 59 -18.87 -2.09 -20.09
CA GLY A 59 -17.53 -2.34 -20.66
C GLY A 59 -16.37 -2.01 -19.71
N VAL A 60 -16.67 -1.62 -18.47
CA VAL A 60 -15.71 -1.30 -17.42
C VAL A 60 -16.14 -1.98 -16.12
N CYS A 61 -15.19 -2.35 -15.27
CA CYS A 61 -15.49 -2.91 -13.96
C CYS A 61 -16.30 -1.91 -13.12
N LEU A 62 -17.46 -2.32 -12.58
CA LEU A 62 -18.33 -1.47 -11.75
C LEU A 62 -17.59 -0.88 -10.54
N GLY A 63 -16.68 -1.66 -9.94
CA GLY A 63 -15.86 -1.22 -8.82
C GLY A 63 -14.65 -0.36 -9.22
N CYS A 64 -14.49 -0.01 -10.50
CA CYS A 64 -13.36 0.78 -10.95
C CYS A 64 -13.50 2.23 -10.47
N VAL A 65 -12.58 2.63 -9.60
CA VAL A 65 -12.43 4.04 -9.20
C VAL A 65 -11.57 4.73 -10.25
N GLU A 66 -12.20 5.45 -11.17
CA GLU A 66 -11.53 6.03 -12.35
C GLU A 66 -10.28 6.86 -12.01
N PRO A 67 -10.28 7.78 -11.01
CA PRO A 67 -9.07 8.49 -10.64
C PRO A 67 -7.91 7.58 -10.19
N ALA A 68 -8.21 6.47 -9.50
CA ALA A 68 -7.20 5.51 -9.07
C ALA A 68 -6.67 4.70 -10.26
N PHE A 69 -7.57 4.25 -11.15
CA PHE A 69 -7.18 3.54 -12.37
C PHE A 69 -6.25 4.38 -13.26
N GLN A 70 -6.61 5.65 -13.48
CA GLN A 70 -5.78 6.61 -14.21
C GLN A 70 -4.40 6.79 -13.57
N ARG A 71 -4.35 6.93 -12.23
CA ARG A 71 -3.13 7.21 -11.47
C ARG A 71 -2.17 6.04 -11.35
N TYR A 72 -2.70 4.82 -11.26
CA TYR A 72 -1.91 3.64 -10.86
C TYR A 72 -1.77 2.59 -11.96
N VAL A 73 -2.68 2.53 -12.94
CA VAL A 73 -2.63 1.56 -14.04
C VAL A 73 -2.23 2.23 -15.35
N LEU A 74 -2.94 3.28 -15.77
CA LEU A 74 -2.71 3.91 -17.08
C LEU A 74 -1.50 4.85 -17.07
N ASN A 75 -1.38 5.68 -16.04
CA ASN A 75 -0.30 6.67 -15.91
C ASN A 75 0.48 6.43 -14.61
N PRO A 76 1.18 5.29 -14.47
CA PRO A 76 1.92 5.00 -13.26
C PRO A 76 3.09 5.98 -13.09
N ILE A 77 2.90 6.98 -12.24
CA ILE A 77 3.98 7.90 -11.85
C ILE A 77 4.75 7.28 -10.70
N GLN A 78 6.05 7.03 -10.92
CA GLN A 78 6.97 6.58 -9.88
C GLN A 78 7.14 7.67 -8.79
N SER A 79 7.20 7.24 -7.53
CA SER A 79 7.46 8.16 -6.42
C SER A 79 8.92 8.60 -6.43
N ASN A 80 9.13 9.92 -6.44
CA ASN A 80 10.44 10.53 -6.19
C ASN A 80 10.82 10.54 -4.71
N TYR A 81 9.93 10.07 -3.83
CA TYR A 81 10.13 10.05 -2.39
C TYR A 81 10.25 8.63 -1.86
N GLU A 82 11.12 8.48 -0.87
CA GLU A 82 11.15 7.34 0.03
C GLU A 82 10.98 7.86 1.46
N ILE A 83 10.07 7.24 2.21
CA ILE A 83 9.64 7.76 3.50
C ILE A 83 10.29 6.96 4.62
N TRP A 84 10.92 7.67 5.54
CA TRP A 84 11.45 7.13 6.78
C TRP A 84 10.62 7.66 7.96
N THR A 85 10.28 6.78 8.90
CA THR A 85 9.63 7.17 10.16
C THR A 85 10.26 6.42 11.33
N VAL A 86 10.09 6.92 12.56
CA VAL A 86 10.56 6.23 13.76
C VAL A 86 9.93 4.83 13.91
N ARG A 87 8.67 4.66 13.47
CA ARG A 87 7.96 3.36 13.52
C ARG A 87 8.41 2.40 12.42
N TYR A 88 8.82 2.95 11.27
CA TYR A 88 9.28 2.18 10.11
C TYR A 88 10.64 2.74 9.64
N PRO A 89 11.73 2.42 10.37
CA PRO A 89 13.05 2.93 10.07
C PRO A 89 13.64 2.15 8.90
N ALA A 90 13.39 2.63 7.68
CA ALA A 90 14.01 2.07 6.48
C ALA A 90 15.55 2.06 6.66
N ARG A 91 16.22 0.97 6.28
CA ARG A 91 17.68 0.83 6.39
C ARG A 91 18.42 1.19 5.10
N ARG A 92 17.66 1.37 4.02
CA ARG A 92 18.15 1.59 2.66
C ARG A 92 17.27 2.62 1.99
N ALA A 93 17.87 3.43 1.13
CA ALA A 93 17.16 4.33 0.23
C ALA A 93 17.89 4.40 -1.13
N SER A 94 17.16 4.68 -2.20
CA SER A 94 17.68 4.79 -3.56
C SER A 94 18.26 6.17 -3.83
N ARG A 95 19.48 6.21 -4.37
CA ARG A 95 20.14 7.42 -4.86
C ARG A 95 19.31 8.05 -5.99
N GLY A 96 19.12 9.36 -5.94
CA GLY A 96 18.34 10.11 -6.93
C GLY A 96 16.88 10.34 -6.51
N LYS A 97 16.44 9.69 -5.42
CA LYS A 97 15.18 10.01 -4.75
C LYS A 97 15.41 10.96 -3.56
N ILE A 98 14.32 11.54 -3.07
CA ILE A 98 14.29 12.31 -1.83
C ILE A 98 13.96 11.35 -0.70
N LEU A 99 14.88 11.18 0.23
CA LEU A 99 14.58 10.52 1.49
C LEU A 99 13.91 11.54 2.41
N ARG A 100 12.62 11.34 2.70
CA ARG A 100 11.85 12.19 3.62
C ARG A 100 11.73 11.53 4.98
N ILE A 101 12.27 12.17 6.00
CA ILE A 101 12.06 11.80 7.39
C ILE A 101 10.76 12.47 7.86
N ILE A 102 9.79 11.69 8.35
CA ILE A 102 8.54 12.20 8.93
C ILE A 102 8.53 11.95 10.44
N LEU A 103 8.22 12.99 11.21
CA LEU A 103 8.15 13.00 12.67
C LEU A 103 6.82 13.59 13.15
N ALA A 104 6.39 13.17 14.34
CA ALA A 104 5.16 13.66 14.97
C ALA A 104 5.33 15.00 15.72
N ALA A 105 6.57 15.48 15.88
CA ALA A 105 6.90 16.69 16.62
C ALA A 105 8.06 17.43 15.96
N GLN A 106 8.16 18.73 16.22
CA GLN A 106 9.24 19.57 15.74
C GLN A 106 10.59 19.08 16.25
N ALA A 107 11.54 18.90 15.33
CA ALA A 107 12.89 18.50 15.65
C ALA A 107 13.92 19.20 14.77
N THR A 108 15.16 19.21 15.24
CA THR A 108 16.33 19.41 14.39
C THR A 108 16.92 18.03 14.11
N VAL A 109 17.02 17.67 12.84
CA VAL A 109 17.75 16.48 12.40
C VAL A 109 19.22 16.82 12.36
N VAL A 110 20.01 16.11 13.16
CA VAL A 110 21.46 16.24 13.18
C VAL A 110 22.03 15.07 12.40
N TRP A 111 22.74 15.34 11.31
CA TRP A 111 23.06 14.31 10.32
C TRP A 111 24.45 14.47 9.71
N SER A 112 24.98 13.38 9.17
CA SER A 112 26.24 13.30 8.46
C SER A 112 26.20 12.21 7.39
N THR A 113 26.95 12.39 6.31
CA THR A 113 27.21 11.37 5.27
C THR A 113 28.68 10.94 5.23
N ASP A 114 29.54 11.53 6.06
CA ASP A 114 31.00 11.35 6.11
C ASP A 114 31.48 10.59 7.36
N GLY A 115 30.61 9.76 7.94
CA GLY A 115 30.94 8.95 9.12
C GLY A 115 31.03 9.75 10.42
N GLY A 116 30.37 10.92 10.50
CA GLY A 116 30.31 11.75 11.69
C GLY A 116 31.42 12.78 11.82
N ALA A 117 32.30 12.93 10.82
CA ALA A 117 33.36 13.94 10.84
C ALA A 117 32.81 15.37 10.80
N ARG A 118 31.69 15.58 10.07
CA ARG A 118 30.97 16.85 10.06
C ARG A 118 29.47 16.63 10.25
N SER A 119 28.95 17.11 11.39
CA SER A 119 27.52 17.16 11.63
C SER A 119 26.88 18.38 10.99
N ASN A 120 25.82 18.16 10.21
CA ASN A 120 24.95 19.18 9.67
C ASN A 120 23.63 19.20 10.45
N LEU A 121 22.95 20.35 10.42
CA LEU A 121 21.67 20.55 11.09
C LEU A 121 20.60 20.84 10.03
N LEU A 122 19.46 20.16 10.14
CA LEU A 122 18.30 20.41 9.29
C LEU A 122 17.04 20.45 10.16
N ASP A 123 16.42 21.61 10.24
CA ASP A 123 15.16 21.76 10.96
C ASP A 123 13.99 21.15 10.18
N THR A 124 13.10 20.47 10.89
CA THR A 124 11.88 19.96 10.29
C THR A 124 10.91 21.07 9.92
N ILE A 125 10.23 20.92 8.79
CA ILE A 125 9.16 21.79 8.30
C ILE A 125 7.82 21.23 8.74
N TYR A 126 6.92 22.10 9.20
CA TYR A 126 5.55 21.72 9.58
C TYR A 126 4.64 21.65 8.35
N GLU A 127 3.97 20.52 8.15
CA GLU A 127 2.91 20.34 7.17
C GLU A 127 1.56 20.35 7.89
N SER A 128 0.85 21.49 7.80
CA SER A 128 -0.38 21.73 8.54
C SER A 128 -1.54 20.84 8.08
N ARG A 129 -1.60 20.44 6.81
CA ARG A 129 -2.72 19.64 6.27
C ARG A 129 -2.74 18.22 6.81
N LEU A 130 -1.56 17.70 7.16
CA LEU A 130 -1.38 16.35 7.69
C LEU A 130 -0.97 16.36 9.18
N ASN A 131 -0.83 17.55 9.78
CA ASN A 131 -0.39 17.74 11.15
C ASN A 131 0.88 16.94 11.49
N LEU A 132 1.92 17.09 10.67
CA LEU A 132 3.19 16.38 10.83
C LEU A 132 4.39 17.29 10.55
N TRP A 133 5.57 16.81 10.92
CA TRP A 133 6.84 17.47 10.66
C TRP A 133 7.67 16.61 9.71
N PHE A 134 8.39 17.23 8.77
CA PHE A 134 9.25 16.49 7.85
C PHE A 134 10.58 17.18 7.57
N ALA A 135 11.57 16.39 7.16
CA ALA A 135 12.85 16.88 6.65
C ALA A 135 13.22 16.08 5.39
N ASP A 136 13.60 16.79 4.32
CA ASP A 136 13.91 16.19 3.03
C ASP A 136 15.41 16.13 2.78
N PHE A 137 15.87 14.98 2.32
CA PHE A 137 17.25 14.71 1.95
C PHE A 137 17.31 14.31 0.47
N PRO A 138 17.57 15.28 -0.45
CA PRO A 138 17.82 14.97 -1.85
C PRO A 138 19.12 14.17 -1.98
N THR A 139 19.01 12.89 -2.35
CA THR A 139 20.17 11.97 -2.35
C THR A 139 20.95 11.94 -3.67
N GLY A 140 20.49 12.66 -4.70
CA GLY A 140 21.06 12.60 -6.05
C GLY A 140 22.54 13.00 -6.11
N ASP A 141 22.90 14.03 -5.36
CA ASP A 141 24.25 14.60 -5.36
C ASP A 141 25.20 13.91 -4.37
N TRP A 142 24.73 12.88 -3.66
CA TRP A 142 25.56 12.18 -2.70
C TRP A 142 26.44 11.13 -3.40
N PRO A 143 27.67 10.91 -2.89
CA PRO A 143 28.52 9.83 -3.37
C PRO A 143 27.82 8.47 -3.32
N VAL A 144 28.12 7.61 -4.28
CA VAL A 144 27.57 6.25 -4.32
C VAL A 144 27.97 5.49 -3.06
N GLY A 145 27.02 4.77 -2.46
CA GLY A 145 27.26 3.99 -1.23
C GLY A 145 27.33 4.83 0.03
N SER A 146 26.99 6.13 -0.03
CA SER A 146 26.89 7.00 1.15
C SER A 146 26.04 6.39 2.25
N MET A 147 26.46 6.58 3.49
CA MET A 147 25.68 6.21 4.68
C MET A 147 25.19 7.48 5.35
N LEU A 148 23.88 7.73 5.30
CA LEU A 148 23.29 8.79 6.10
C LEU A 148 23.20 8.31 7.55
N THR A 149 23.94 8.96 8.44
CA THR A 149 23.83 8.78 9.89
C THR A 149 23.17 9.99 10.49
N PHE A 150 22.16 9.82 11.33
CA PHE A 150 21.44 10.94 11.92
C PHE A 150 20.80 10.62 13.27
N THR A 151 20.52 11.67 14.03
CA THR A 151 19.70 11.63 15.25
C THR A 151 18.80 12.86 15.30
N PHE A 152 17.95 12.93 16.33
CA PHE A 152 17.00 14.03 16.51
C PHE A 152 17.27 14.77 17.81
N PHE A 153 17.24 16.11 17.71
CA PHE A 153 17.03 16.98 18.84
C PHE A 153 15.57 17.45 18.85
N TRP A 154 14.80 17.00 19.83
CA TRP A 154 13.37 17.29 19.96
C TRP A 154 13.18 18.69 20.56
N LYS A 155 12.74 19.66 19.76
CA LYS A 155 12.71 21.07 20.17
C LYS A 155 11.73 21.35 21.32
N ARG A 156 10.59 20.67 21.36
CA ARG A 156 9.61 20.88 22.44
C ARG A 156 10.13 20.38 23.78
N ASP A 157 10.71 19.18 23.78
CA ASP A 157 11.13 18.48 25.00
C ASP A 157 12.57 18.83 25.40
N GLN A 158 13.29 19.59 24.58
CA GLN A 158 14.70 19.98 24.76
C GLN A 158 15.61 18.78 25.06
N ARG A 159 15.41 17.67 24.33
CA ARG A 159 16.12 16.40 24.55
C ARG A 159 16.60 15.78 23.25
N TRP A 160 17.64 14.97 23.37
CA TRP A 160 18.11 14.10 22.30
C TRP A 160 17.30 12.80 22.22
N GLU A 161 17.21 12.21 21.03
CA GLU A 161 16.60 10.89 20.80
C GLU A 161 17.37 9.76 21.51
N GLY A 162 18.65 9.96 21.83
CA GLY A 162 19.47 9.01 22.60
C GLY A 162 20.01 7.83 21.80
N ARG A 163 19.87 7.86 20.48
CA ARG A 163 20.43 6.88 19.53
C ARG A 163 20.64 7.52 18.16
N ASP A 164 21.52 6.90 17.39
CA ASP A 164 21.75 7.23 16.00
C ASP A 164 21.06 6.23 15.08
N TRP A 165 20.57 6.74 13.96
CA TRP A 165 19.95 6.00 12.88
C TRP A 165 20.87 5.99 11.67
N GLN A 166 20.79 4.94 10.87
CA GLN A 166 21.60 4.78 9.68
C GLN A 166 20.76 4.33 8.50
N VAL A 167 20.94 5.00 7.36
CA VAL A 167 20.30 4.67 6.08
C VAL A 167 21.36 4.60 5.01
N LYS A 168 21.53 3.41 4.42
CA LYS A 168 22.47 3.21 3.32
C LYS A 168 21.85 3.67 2.01
N ILE A 169 22.53 4.55 1.29
CA ILE A 169 22.10 5.00 -0.03
C ILE A 169 22.66 4.04 -1.08
N LEU A 170 21.77 3.37 -1.80
CA LEU A 170 22.09 2.41 -2.85
C LEU A 170 21.95 3.07 -4.22
N GLU A 171 22.67 2.56 -5.21
CA GLU A 171 22.35 2.89 -6.60
C GLU A 171 20.93 2.42 -6.94
N THR A 172 20.28 3.14 -7.85
CA THR A 172 18.96 2.77 -8.36
C THR A 172 19.07 1.63 -9.35
#